data_AF-B1M4E7-F1
#
_entry.id   AF-B1M4E7-F1
#
_cell.length_a   1.000
_cell.length_b   1.000
_cell.length_c   1.000
_cell.angle_alpha   90.00
_cell.angle_beta   90.00
_cell.angle_gamma   90.00
#
_symmetry.space_group_name_H-M   'P 1'
#
loop_
_entity.id
_entity.type
_entity.pdbx_description
1 polymer ?
#
loop_
_entity_poly.entity_id
_entity_poly.type
_entity_poly.pdbx_seq_one_letter_code
_entity_poly.pdbx_strand_id
1 'polypeptide(L)'
;MAPPGTAAPYRLQCMIHRESAGGIIIHDEQIAGPLEEAAVAAAKARFAALRAGRAGSAALRDAAGRVVWSARQDAATPGTAGSASR
;
A
#
# COMPACT_ATOMS: atom_id res chain seq x y z
N MET A 1 21.96 24.47 11.39
CA MET A 1 21.65 23.66 10.19
C MET A 1 21.32 22.26 10.67
N ALA A 2 20.05 21.84 10.61
CA ALA A 2 19.65 20.51 11.08
C ALA A 2 20.33 19.43 10.21
N PRO A 3 20.77 18.29 10.77
CA PRO A 3 21.31 17.21 9.96
C PRO A 3 20.25 16.76 8.94
N PRO A 4 20.63 16.33 7.73
CA PRO A 4 19.68 15.82 6.75
C PRO A 4 18.92 14.68 7.43
N GLY A 5 17.63 14.90 7.69
CA GLY A 5 16.75 13.96 8.35
C GLY A 5 16.92 12.62 7.68
N THR A 6 17.51 11.67 8.40
CA THR A 6 17.81 10.34 7.89
C THR A 6 16.49 9.77 7.40
N ALA A 7 16.35 9.56 6.10
CA ALA A 7 15.11 9.06 5.52
C ALA A 7 14.70 7.81 6.29
N ALA A 8 13.57 7.87 6.98
CA ALA A 8 13.12 6.75 7.79
C ALA A 8 12.79 5.59 6.84
N PRO A 9 13.27 4.37 7.11
CA PRO A 9 12.92 3.23 6.29
C PRO A 9 11.45 2.85 6.56
N TYR A 10 10.60 2.99 5.55
CA TYR A 10 9.24 2.48 5.57
C TYR A 10 9.17 1.16 4.83
N ARG A 11 8.37 0.21 5.29
CA ARG A 11 8.10 -1.05 4.57
C ARG A 11 6.70 -1.02 3.99
N LEU A 12 6.61 -1.08 2.67
CA LEU A 12 5.37 -1.26 1.95
C LEU A 12 5.15 -2.75 1.70
N GLN A 13 4.09 -3.29 2.27
CA GLN A 13 3.60 -4.63 1.97
C GLN A 13 2.31 -4.52 1.17
N CYS A 14 2.32 -4.99 -0.08
CA CYS A 14 1.15 -5.11 -0.94
C CYS A 14 0.77 -6.58 -1.10
N MET A 15 -0.51 -6.89 -1.03
CA MET A 15 -1.09 -8.19 -1.30
C MET A 15 -2.06 -8.04 -2.47
N ILE A 16 -1.69 -8.50 -3.66
CA ILE A 16 -2.50 -8.39 -4.88
C ILE A 16 -3.10 -9.75 -5.21
N HIS A 17 -4.40 -9.80 -5.41
CA HIS A 17 -5.10 -11.02 -5.78
C HIS A 17 -4.83 -11.33 -7.26
N ARG A 18 -4.47 -12.57 -7.56
CA ARG A 18 -4.35 -13.05 -8.93
C ARG A 18 -5.70 -13.57 -9.42
N GLU A 19 -6.03 -13.21 -10.64
CA GLU A 19 -7.26 -13.57 -11.36
C GLU A 19 -7.36 -15.07 -11.72
N SER A 20 -6.24 -15.83 -11.74
CA SER A 20 -6.25 -17.27 -11.99
C SER A 20 -5.85 -18.08 -10.76
N ALA A 21 -6.77 -18.93 -10.29
CA ALA A 21 -6.61 -19.99 -9.30
C ALA A 21 -5.83 -19.62 -8.02
N GLY A 22 -6.43 -18.79 -7.15
CA GLY A 22 -6.14 -18.76 -5.71
C GLY A 22 -4.81 -18.16 -5.25
N GLY A 23 -3.98 -17.62 -6.15
CA GLY A 23 -2.69 -17.03 -5.77
C GLY A 23 -2.80 -15.60 -5.26
N ILE A 24 -2.17 -15.30 -4.12
CA ILE A 24 -1.91 -13.93 -3.64
C ILE A 24 -0.46 -13.60 -3.95
N ILE A 25 -0.23 -12.46 -4.60
CA ILE A 25 1.11 -11.90 -4.80
C ILE A 25 1.39 -10.97 -3.63
N ILE A 26 2.38 -11.33 -2.81
CA ILE A 26 2.88 -10.45 -1.75
C ILE A 26 4.11 -9.72 -2.28
N HIS A 27 4.06 -8.39 -2.25
CA HIS A 27 5.16 -7.53 -2.60
C HIS A 27 5.58 -6.76 -1.34
N ASP A 28 6.80 -7.03 -0.85
CA ASP A 28 7.42 -6.30 0.26
C ASP A 28 8.56 -5.46 -0.33
N GLU A 29 8.42 -4.13 -0.27
CA GLU A 29 9.42 -3.18 -0.74
C GLU A 29 9.72 -2.17 0.37
N GLN A 30 10.99 -1.81 0.53
CA GLN A 30 11.39 -0.73 1.43
C GLN A 30 11.36 0.61 0.68
N ILE A 31 10.60 1.56 1.21
CA ILE A 31 10.51 2.93 0.72
C ILE A 31 11.32 3.83 1.65
N ALA A 32 12.33 4.52 1.10
CA ALA A 32 13.02 5.58 1.81
C ALA A 32 12.22 6.89 1.67
N GLY A 33 11.75 7.44 2.80
CA GLY A 33 11.01 8.70 2.82
C GLY A 33 11.58 9.66 3.85
N PRO A 34 11.90 10.92 3.48
CA PRO A 34 12.27 11.94 4.47
C PRO A 34 11.07 12.37 5.33
N LEU A 35 9.84 12.17 4.85
CA LEU A 35 8.57 12.50 5.50
C LEU A 35 7.58 11.36 5.30
N GLU A 36 6.70 11.16 6.28
CA GLU A 36 5.61 10.16 6.22
C GLU A 36 4.72 10.40 4.99
N GLU A 37 4.31 11.64 4.73
CA GLU A 37 3.45 11.97 3.59
C GLU A 37 4.07 11.60 2.24
N ALA A 38 5.39 11.80 2.08
CA ALA A 38 6.11 11.42 0.88
C ALA A 38 6.15 9.88 0.71
N ALA A 39 6.37 9.15 1.81
CA ALA A 39 6.34 7.70 1.82
C ALA A 39 4.94 7.15 1.50
N VAL A 40 3.88 7.79 2.03
CA VAL A 40 2.49 7.44 1.75
C VAL A 40 2.13 7.72 0.29
N ALA A 41 2.56 8.84 -0.29
CA ALA A 41 2.34 9.15 -1.70
C ALA A 41 3.03 8.14 -2.63
N ALA A 42 4.28 7.78 -2.33
CA ALA A 42 5.01 6.74 -3.06
C ALA A 42 4.31 5.37 -2.92
N ALA A 43 3.86 5.03 -1.71
CA ALA A 43 3.14 3.78 -1.46
C ALA A 43 1.81 3.68 -2.22
N LYS A 44 1.04 4.77 -2.28
CA LYS A 44 -0.19 4.86 -3.08
C LYS A 44 0.10 4.63 -4.56
N ALA A 45 1.11 5.29 -5.11
CA ALA A 45 1.49 5.13 -6.52
C ALA A 45 1.95 3.70 -6.84
N ARG A 46 2.76 3.10 -5.97
CA ARG A 46 3.19 1.70 -6.10
C ARG A 46 2.04 0.72 -6.03
N PHE A 47 1.15 0.89 -5.05
CA PHE A 47 -0.02 0.02 -4.90
C PHE A 47 -0.93 0.11 -6.13
N ALA A 48 -1.20 1.31 -6.64
CA ALA A 48 -2.00 1.50 -7.86
C ALA A 48 -1.36 0.80 -9.07
N ALA A 49 -0.04 0.93 -9.24
CA ALA A 49 0.70 0.28 -10.33
C ALA A 49 0.72 -1.26 -10.20
N LEU A 50 0.99 -1.80 -9.01
CA LEU A 50 1.02 -3.24 -8.74
C LEU A 50 -0.35 -3.90 -8.92
N ARG A 51 -1.41 -3.19 -8.52
CA ARG A 51 -2.77 -3.70 -8.60
C ARG A 51 -3.22 -3.85 -10.05
N ALA A 52 -2.85 -2.91 -10.93
CA ALA A 52 -3.19 -2.95 -12.36
C ALA A 52 -4.67 -3.33 -12.65
N GLY A 53 -5.61 -2.87 -11.81
CA GLY A 53 -7.04 -3.16 -11.93
C GLY A 53 -7.57 -4.35 -11.11
N ARG A 54 -6.71 -5.10 -10.41
CA ARG A 54 -7.08 -6.28 -9.60
C ARG A 54 -7.60 -5.92 -8.21
N ALA A 55 -8.07 -6.91 -7.44
CA ALA A 55 -8.27 -6.74 -6.00
C ALA A 55 -6.91 -6.75 -5.29
N GLY A 56 -6.78 -5.99 -4.20
CA GLY A 56 -5.60 -6.06 -3.35
C GLY A 56 -5.69 -5.19 -2.11
N SER A 57 -4.71 -5.38 -1.23
CA SER A 57 -4.52 -4.58 -0.03
C SER A 57 -3.06 -4.12 0.05
N ALA A 58 -2.81 -3.00 0.71
CA ALA A 58 -1.49 -2.50 1.00
C ALA A 58 -1.42 -1.95 2.43
N ALA A 59 -0.28 -2.14 3.06
CA ALA A 59 0.05 -1.56 4.35
C ALA A 59 1.47 -0.98 4.29
N LEU A 60 1.60 0.30 4.65
CA LEU A 60 2.87 0.97 4.84
C LEU A 60 3.16 1.04 6.33
N ARG A 61 4.33 0.53 6.71
CA ARG A 61 4.79 0.47 8.09
C ARG A 61 6.01 1.35 8.28
N ASP A 62 6.08 2.08 9.38
CA ASP A 62 7.28 2.83 9.77
C ASP A 62 8.38 1.90 10.30
N ALA A 63 9.55 2.45 10.61
CA ALA A 63 10.69 1.71 11.16
C ALA A 63 10.38 1.01 12.50
N ALA A 64 9.46 1.56 13.31
CA ALA A 64 8.94 0.93 14.52
C ALA A 64 7.87 -0.14 14.24
N GLY A 65 7.53 -0.40 12.97
CA GLY A 65 6.56 -1.40 12.54
C GLY A 65 5.10 -0.99 12.66
N ARG A 66 4.79 0.28 13.00
CA ARG A 66 3.42 0.78 13.09
C ARG A 66 2.90 1.08 11.70
N VAL A 67 1.62 0.76 11.47
CA VAL A 67 0.96 1.04 10.19
C VAL A 67 0.65 2.54 10.13
N VAL A 68 1.36 3.27 9.28
CA VAL A 68 1.13 4.70 9.05
C VAL A 68 0.13 4.93 7.92
N TRP A 69 -0.03 3.94 7.03
CA TRP A 69 -1.05 3.95 6.00
C TRP A 69 -1.47 2.54 5.63
N SER A 70 -2.75 2.37 5.32
CA SER A 70 -3.26 1.16 4.71
C SER A 70 -4.32 1.48 3.67
N ALA A 71 -4.44 0.63 2.67
CA ALA A 71 -5.50 0.69 1.69
C ALA A 71 -5.96 -0.73 1.37
N ARG A 72 -7.27 -0.91 1.25
CA ARG A 72 -7.88 -2.11 0.71
C ARG A 72 -8.77 -1.72 -0.44
N GLN A 73 -8.67 -2.47 -1.52
CA GLN A 73 -9.40 -2.23 -2.75
C GLN A 73 -9.82 -3.57 -3.30
N ASP A 74 -11.10 -3.87 -3.18
CA ASP A 74 -11.68 -5.06 -3.77
C ASP A 74 -11.75 -4.87 -5.31
N ALA A 75 -11.69 -5.98 -6.06
CA ALA A 75 -11.87 -5.90 -7.51
C ALA A 75 -13.22 -5.25 -7.75
N ALA A 76 -13.28 -4.21 -8.56
CA ALA A 76 -14.53 -3.55 -8.88
C ALA A 76 -15.43 -4.61 -9.52
N THR A 77 -16.38 -5.15 -8.77
CA THR A 77 -17.51 -5.87 -9.34
C THR A 77 -18.25 -4.83 -10.17
N PRO A 78 -18.33 -4.94 -11.52
CA PRO A 78 -19.21 -4.07 -12.28
C PRO A 78 -20.64 -4.40 -11.85
N GLY A 79 -21.15 -3.63 -10.89
CA GLY A 79 -22.42 -3.85 -10.23
C GLY A 79 -22.26 -4.27 -8.77
N THR A 80 -21.98 -3.30 -7.90
CA THR A 80 -22.69 -3.05 -6.63
C THR A 80 -22.04 -1.83 -5.98
N ALA A 81 -22.56 -0.65 -6.32
CA ALA A 81 -22.62 0.40 -5.32
C ALA A 81 -23.60 -0.10 -4.24
N GLY A 82 -23.12 -0.36 -3.03
CA GLY A 82 -23.98 -0.88 -1.98
C GLY A 82 -23.28 -0.99 -0.64
N SER A 83 -23.55 0.00 0.21
CA SER A 83 -23.38 0.01 1.67
C SER A 83 -21.93 0.08 2.18
N ALA A 84 -21.44 1.25 2.58
CA ALA A 84 -21.73 1.89 3.88
C ALA A 84 -21.55 0.93 5.05
N SER A 85 -20.57 1.20 5.90
CA SER A 85 -20.60 0.75 7.29
C SER A 85 -19.94 1.82 8.14
N ARG A 86 -20.78 2.51 8.90
CA ARG A 86 -20.47 3.30 10.08
C ARG A 86 -21.24 2.65 11.22
#